data_AF-X6LHY8-F1
#
_entry.id   AF-X6LHY8-F1
#
_cell.length_a   1.000
_cell.length_b   1.000
_cell.length_c   1.000
_cell.angle_alpha   90.00
_cell.angle_beta   90.00
_cell.angle_gamma   90.00
#
_symmetry.space_group_name_H-M   'P 1'
#
loop_
_entity.id
_entity.type
_entity.pdbx_description
1 polymer ?
#
loop_
_entity_poly.entity_id
_entity_poly.type
_entity_poly.pdbx_seq_one_letter_code
_entity_poly.pdbx_strand_id
1 'polypeptide(L)'
;GTSKTLSLQIMLDTLSYRKIKQLNQKLKDNKFHFNVKPLQCISFQGTRSCKPSAIKELWDQTERYSNGKIVTTLFLFDEIGLAEQSPHNPLKILHQLLEHPKISFVGISNWSLDAAKMNRMIMHPIPLMDRNDCLRMAFAVSIRSNSTFLEQEITNVIMVYEKIMKDQTNAFKPNGNSDFFGARDFYALIKHQITHSERSYRQSLEGYLRNFGGLDHSNYGRQLRKILKEVLNRTEGEVIRELKKWTPVMCVERNLMEKKCDWSPNLMVSRHCMIISENYYSWQLLLEYDILNYNQVFLFGSYFPQDMYSNITSYNQLNKIIDCMDTGKTVILHNLESIYESLYDMLNQRYQRRPSGNMYCRVALGTESRDCYIHENFKCAVIVQKEDAHSPNMPVYFFRFEKQLISYRNSLPSNIELYVESARTMLLEKFNTKKLPNAFCGYCRDTLYSALLYLAVQKANKANEQQNDEKKESSRTTNLDTVQFDKKELESELLNLLNPLCRPEKMVDTQIKEDIKFYCL
;
A
#
# COMPACT_ATOMS: atom_id res chain seq x y z
N GLY A 1 -2.08 9.13 -10.92
CA GLY A 1 -2.23 10.11 -9.83
C GLY A 1 -2.14 11.52 -10.35
N THR A 2 -2.89 11.85 -11.40
CA THR A 2 -2.82 13.12 -12.14
C THR A 2 -3.98 14.06 -11.78
N SER A 3 -4.57 13.86 -10.61
CA SER A 3 -5.69 14.65 -10.08
C SER A 3 -6.98 14.68 -10.94
N LYS A 4 -7.08 13.90 -12.02
CA LYS A 4 -8.29 13.75 -12.87
C LYS A 4 -9.58 13.66 -12.06
N THR A 5 -9.66 12.68 -11.18
CA THR A 5 -10.88 12.47 -10.39
C THR A 5 -11.05 13.47 -9.26
N LEU A 6 -9.97 14.03 -8.71
CA LEU A 6 -10.06 15.10 -7.71
C LEU A 6 -10.66 16.37 -8.33
N SER A 7 -10.21 16.75 -9.53
CA SER A 7 -10.77 17.87 -10.28
C SER A 7 -12.27 17.68 -10.52
N LEU A 8 -12.69 16.46 -10.84
CA LEU A 8 -14.10 16.15 -11.02
C LEU A 8 -14.88 16.25 -9.70
N GLN A 9 -14.35 15.76 -8.59
CA GLN A 9 -14.99 15.92 -7.28
C GLN A 9 -15.16 17.40 -6.89
N ILE A 10 -14.14 18.22 -7.13
CA ILE A 10 -14.21 19.68 -6.89
C ILE A 10 -15.30 20.31 -7.78
N MET A 11 -15.37 19.91 -9.05
CA MET A 11 -16.41 20.39 -9.96
C MET A 11 -17.81 20.00 -9.48
N LEU A 12 -18.02 18.73 -9.09
CA LEU A 12 -19.31 18.24 -8.59
C LEU A 12 -19.74 18.95 -7.30
N ASP A 13 -18.81 19.18 -6.37
CA ASP A 13 -19.06 19.92 -5.14
C ASP A 13 -19.42 21.39 -5.42
N THR A 14 -18.67 22.04 -6.31
CA THR A 14 -18.90 23.44 -6.71
C THR A 14 -20.24 23.63 -7.43
N LEU A 15 -20.61 22.68 -8.30
CA LEU A 15 -21.87 22.68 -9.05
C LEU A 15 -23.04 22.04 -8.29
N SER A 16 -22.86 21.74 -7.00
CA SER A 16 -23.94 21.20 -6.17
C SER A 16 -25.05 22.22 -5.94
N TYR A 17 -26.26 21.75 -5.65
CA TYR A 17 -27.42 22.60 -5.32
C TYR A 17 -27.11 23.61 -4.20
N ARG A 18 -26.23 23.25 -3.25
CA ARG A 18 -25.85 24.10 -2.11
C ARG A 18 -24.95 25.25 -2.51
N LYS A 19 -24.00 25.03 -3.42
CA LYS A 19 -22.96 26.01 -3.77
C LYS A 19 -23.24 26.77 -5.07
N ILE A 20 -24.21 26.32 -5.87
CA ILE A 20 -24.51 26.92 -7.18
C ILE A 20 -24.88 28.41 -7.11
N LYS A 21 -25.60 28.85 -6.07
CA LYS A 21 -25.94 30.26 -5.87
C LYS A 21 -24.69 31.12 -5.65
N GLN A 22 -23.75 30.63 -4.84
CA GLN A 22 -22.48 31.31 -4.58
C GLN A 22 -21.62 31.35 -5.84
N LEU A 23 -21.59 30.28 -6.63
CA LEU A 23 -20.89 30.25 -7.91
C LEU A 23 -21.46 31.27 -8.89
N ASN A 24 -22.77 31.30 -9.07
CA ASN A 24 -23.42 32.26 -9.98
C ASN A 24 -23.20 33.71 -9.55
N GLN A 25 -23.13 33.98 -8.24
CA GLN A 25 -22.75 35.31 -7.75
C GLN A 25 -21.30 35.63 -8.14
N LYS A 26 -20.35 34.73 -7.87
CA LYS A 26 -18.94 34.91 -8.29
C LYS A 26 -18.78 35.10 -9.79
N LEU A 27 -19.57 34.40 -10.60
CA LEU A 27 -19.56 34.57 -12.06
C LEU A 27 -19.99 36.00 -12.44
N LYS A 28 -21.07 36.50 -11.85
CA LYS A 28 -21.53 37.89 -12.05
C LYS A 28 -20.49 38.91 -11.60
N ASP A 29 -19.88 38.70 -10.43
CA ASP A 29 -18.85 39.60 -9.87
C ASP A 29 -17.62 39.66 -10.81
N ASN A 30 -17.32 38.56 -11.52
CA ASN A 30 -16.26 38.47 -12.52
C ASN A 30 -16.72 38.82 -13.96
N LYS A 31 -17.88 39.46 -14.13
CA LYS A 31 -18.44 39.89 -15.42
C LYS A 31 -18.79 38.74 -16.40
N PHE A 32 -19.03 37.53 -15.89
CA PHE A 32 -19.60 36.44 -16.68
C PHE A 32 -21.13 36.49 -16.61
N HIS A 33 -21.77 36.69 -17.76
CA HIS A 33 -23.22 36.92 -17.87
C HIS A 33 -24.02 35.65 -18.20
N PHE A 34 -23.65 34.50 -17.65
CA PHE A 34 -24.41 33.25 -17.77
C PHE A 34 -24.64 32.63 -16.40
N ASN A 35 -25.80 31.97 -16.24
CA ASN A 35 -26.12 31.21 -15.03
C ASN A 35 -25.88 29.72 -15.28
N VAL A 36 -25.26 29.07 -14.31
CA VAL A 36 -25.03 27.63 -14.32
C VAL A 36 -26.11 26.95 -13.49
N LYS A 37 -26.64 25.84 -14.01
CA LYS A 37 -27.60 24.98 -13.30
C LYS A 37 -26.86 24.03 -12.36
N PRO A 38 -27.49 23.61 -11.25
CA PRO A 38 -26.93 22.56 -10.42
C PRO A 38 -26.75 21.26 -11.23
N LEU A 39 -25.65 20.57 -10.96
CA LEU A 39 -25.25 19.35 -11.65
C LEU A 39 -25.58 18.13 -10.80
N GLN A 40 -26.33 17.19 -11.35
CA GLN A 40 -26.58 15.87 -10.77
C GLN A 40 -25.75 14.83 -11.51
N CYS A 41 -24.83 14.19 -10.79
CA CYS A 41 -23.93 13.19 -11.36
C CYS A 41 -24.39 11.78 -11.00
N ILE A 42 -24.55 10.94 -12.02
CA ILE A 42 -24.70 9.49 -11.87
C ILE A 42 -23.41 8.86 -12.39
N SER A 43 -22.76 8.09 -11.54
CA SER A 43 -21.42 7.56 -11.80
C SER A 43 -21.46 6.06 -11.97
N PHE A 44 -20.76 5.58 -12.99
CA PHE A 44 -20.53 4.20 -13.32
C PHE A 44 -19.03 3.92 -13.28
N GLN A 45 -18.62 2.85 -12.59
CA GLN A 45 -17.22 2.45 -12.50
C GLN A 45 -16.94 1.31 -13.47
N GLY A 46 -15.95 1.50 -14.34
CA GLY A 46 -15.47 0.46 -15.26
C GLY A 46 -14.75 -0.67 -14.53
N THR A 47 -15.12 -1.89 -14.90
CA THR A 47 -14.49 -3.15 -14.44
C THR A 47 -14.25 -4.07 -15.63
N ARG A 48 -13.39 -5.07 -15.45
CA ARG A 48 -13.13 -6.08 -16.50
C ARG A 48 -14.29 -7.04 -16.74
N SER A 49 -15.25 -7.10 -15.82
CA SER A 49 -16.48 -7.90 -15.92
C SER A 49 -17.68 -7.09 -16.40
N CYS A 50 -17.47 -5.83 -16.80
CA CYS A 50 -18.53 -4.92 -17.17
C CYS A 50 -19.32 -5.42 -18.39
N LYS A 51 -20.66 -5.34 -18.30
CA LYS A 51 -21.60 -5.72 -19.35
C LYS A 51 -22.25 -4.49 -20.00
N PRO A 52 -22.54 -4.51 -21.31
CA PRO A 52 -23.22 -3.41 -21.99
C PRO A 52 -24.60 -3.06 -21.38
N SER A 53 -25.33 -4.07 -20.89
CA SER A 53 -26.66 -3.88 -20.30
C SER A 53 -26.65 -2.99 -19.06
N ALA A 54 -25.63 -3.11 -18.21
CA ALA A 54 -25.49 -2.30 -17.00
C ALA A 54 -25.24 -0.82 -17.35
N ILE A 55 -24.43 -0.55 -18.38
CA ILE A 55 -24.21 0.81 -18.89
C ILE A 55 -25.52 1.39 -19.41
N LYS A 56 -26.29 0.60 -20.19
CA LYS A 56 -27.56 1.05 -20.77
C LYS A 56 -28.60 1.39 -19.71
N GLU A 57 -28.76 0.51 -18.71
CA GLU A 57 -29.71 0.70 -17.63
C GLU A 57 -29.42 1.99 -16.85
N LEU A 58 -28.16 2.21 -16.49
CA LEU A 58 -27.75 3.40 -15.75
C LEU A 58 -27.81 4.67 -16.61
N TRP A 59 -27.56 4.55 -17.92
CA TRP A 59 -27.75 5.63 -18.88
C TRP A 59 -29.22 6.04 -18.97
N ASP A 60 -30.12 5.07 -19.16
CA ASP A 60 -31.56 5.31 -19.27
C ASP A 60 -32.12 5.89 -17.97
N GLN A 61 -31.62 5.43 -16.82
CA GLN A 61 -31.92 6.03 -15.52
C GLN A 61 -31.48 7.51 -15.48
N THR A 62 -30.29 7.83 -15.99
CA THR A 62 -29.77 9.21 -16.05
C THR A 62 -30.57 10.10 -16.99
N GLU A 63 -31.03 9.56 -18.12
CA GLU A 63 -31.91 10.25 -19.06
C GLU A 63 -33.26 10.60 -18.44
N ARG A 64 -33.85 9.69 -17.65
CA ARG A 64 -35.11 9.94 -16.92
C ARG A 64 -35.00 11.12 -15.96
N TYR A 65 -33.86 11.29 -15.29
CA TYR A 65 -33.61 12.44 -14.41
C TYR A 65 -33.42 13.76 -15.17
N SER A 66 -32.95 13.72 -16.42
CA SER A 66 -32.75 14.89 -17.29
C SER A 66 -34.05 15.61 -17.65
N ASN A 67 -35.15 14.86 -17.72
CA ASN A 67 -36.46 15.39 -18.13
C ASN A 67 -37.00 16.49 -17.19
N GLY A 68 -36.47 16.60 -15.96
CA GLY A 68 -36.91 17.58 -14.96
C GLY A 68 -36.56 19.06 -15.24
N LYS A 69 -35.79 19.41 -16.29
CA LYS A 69 -35.33 20.76 -16.71
C LYS A 69 -34.62 21.66 -15.66
N ILE A 70 -34.74 21.37 -14.36
CA ILE A 70 -34.25 22.17 -13.23
C ILE A 70 -32.76 21.91 -12.98
N VAL A 71 -32.30 20.68 -13.19
CA VAL A 71 -30.92 20.22 -12.97
C VAL A 71 -30.31 19.80 -14.30
N THR A 72 -28.99 19.95 -14.44
CA THR A 72 -28.24 19.32 -15.53
C THR A 72 -27.77 17.95 -15.04
N THR A 73 -28.03 16.90 -15.82
CA THR A 73 -27.60 15.53 -15.50
C THR A 73 -26.32 15.17 -16.24
N LEU A 74 -25.37 14.61 -15.51
CA LEU A 74 -24.08 14.12 -16.01
C LEU A 74 -23.96 12.63 -15.74
N PHE A 75 -23.65 11.87 -16.79
CA PHE A 75 -23.17 10.50 -16.67
C PHE A 75 -21.64 10.49 -16.60
N LEU A 76 -21.10 10.03 -15.48
CA LEU A 76 -19.66 9.87 -15.27
C LEU A 76 -19.28 8.40 -15.42
N PHE A 77 -18.38 8.09 -16.35
CA PHE A 77 -17.77 6.78 -16.49
C PHE A 77 -16.33 6.83 -15.95
N ASP A 78 -16.10 6.37 -14.72
CA ASP A 78 -14.76 6.28 -14.14
C ASP A 78 -14.06 4.99 -14.61
N GLU A 79 -12.76 5.06 -14.87
CA GLU A 79 -11.94 3.96 -15.42
C GLU A 79 -12.52 3.28 -16.68
N ILE A 80 -13.03 4.06 -17.64
CA ILE A 80 -13.59 3.55 -18.91
C ILE A 80 -12.61 2.64 -19.67
N GLY A 81 -11.29 2.86 -19.54
CA GLY A 81 -10.27 1.99 -20.13
C GLY A 81 -10.31 0.54 -19.63
N LEU A 82 -10.72 0.28 -18.38
CA LEU A 82 -10.88 -1.09 -17.87
C LEU A 82 -12.00 -1.84 -18.57
N ALA A 83 -13.08 -1.13 -18.91
CA ALA A 83 -14.20 -1.71 -19.63
C ALA A 83 -13.85 -2.07 -21.09
N GLU A 84 -12.86 -1.43 -21.71
CA GLU A 84 -12.35 -1.83 -23.04
C GLU A 84 -11.71 -3.23 -23.00
N GLN A 85 -11.13 -3.63 -21.86
CA GLN A 85 -10.53 -4.96 -21.67
C GLN A 85 -11.56 -6.05 -21.37
N SER A 86 -12.85 -5.72 -21.23
CA SER A 86 -13.90 -6.69 -20.93
C SER A 86 -14.20 -7.57 -22.15
N PRO A 87 -14.36 -8.90 -21.98
CA PRO A 87 -14.72 -9.81 -23.06
C PRO A 87 -16.14 -9.53 -23.61
N HIS A 88 -16.97 -8.78 -22.88
CA HIS A 88 -18.34 -8.46 -23.25
C HIS A 88 -18.45 -7.24 -24.18
N ASN A 89 -17.34 -6.62 -24.60
CA ASN A 89 -17.31 -5.42 -25.44
C ASN A 89 -18.31 -4.33 -25.00
N PRO A 90 -18.29 -3.95 -23.70
CA PRO A 90 -19.32 -3.09 -23.10
C PRO A 90 -19.38 -1.70 -23.74
N LEU A 91 -18.25 -1.20 -24.26
CA LEU A 91 -18.15 0.15 -24.83
C LEU A 91 -18.73 0.27 -26.23
N LYS A 92 -19.11 -0.83 -26.90
CA LYS A 92 -19.77 -0.79 -28.22
C LYS A 92 -21.09 -0.01 -28.16
N ILE A 93 -21.78 -0.08 -27.03
CA ILE A 93 -23.06 0.63 -26.84
C ILE A 93 -22.88 2.15 -26.80
N LEU A 94 -21.70 2.64 -26.38
CA LEU A 94 -21.43 4.08 -26.33
C LEU A 94 -21.45 4.72 -27.72
N HIS A 95 -21.18 3.96 -28.79
CA HIS A 95 -21.31 4.48 -30.16
C HIS A 95 -22.72 4.97 -30.46
N GLN A 96 -23.74 4.20 -30.04
CA GLN A 96 -25.14 4.55 -30.23
C GLN A 96 -25.57 5.66 -29.25
N LEU A 97 -25.10 5.62 -28.01
CA LEU A 97 -25.50 6.58 -26.97
C LEU A 97 -24.91 7.98 -27.18
N LEU A 98 -23.69 8.08 -27.72
CA LEU A 98 -22.97 9.34 -27.92
C LEU A 98 -23.22 10.03 -29.28
N GLU A 99 -23.95 9.38 -30.19
CA GLU A 99 -24.28 9.98 -31.51
C GLU A 99 -25.29 11.13 -31.36
N HIS A 100 -26.32 10.93 -30.53
CA HIS A 100 -27.31 11.94 -30.18
C HIS A 100 -27.52 12.00 -28.66
N PRO A 101 -26.53 12.52 -27.91
CA PRO A 101 -26.54 12.45 -26.45
C PRO A 101 -27.60 13.40 -25.89
N LYS A 102 -28.59 12.85 -25.18
CA LYS A 102 -29.60 13.63 -24.44
C LYS A 102 -29.15 14.04 -23.04
N ILE A 103 -28.00 13.55 -22.61
CA ILE A 103 -27.37 13.82 -21.32
C ILE A 103 -25.89 14.16 -21.52
N SER A 104 -25.29 14.89 -20.59
CA SER A 104 -23.85 15.13 -20.61
C SER A 104 -23.09 13.86 -20.22
N PHE A 105 -21.92 13.63 -20.83
CA PHE A 105 -21.08 12.46 -20.59
C PHE A 105 -19.63 12.87 -20.31
N VAL A 106 -19.01 12.26 -19.29
CA VAL A 106 -17.58 12.39 -19.00
C VAL A 106 -17.00 11.00 -18.75
N GLY A 107 -15.94 10.64 -19.48
CA GLY A 107 -15.18 9.41 -19.27
C GLY A 107 -13.79 9.71 -18.71
N ILE A 108 -13.40 9.03 -17.63
CA ILE A 108 -12.04 9.10 -17.07
C ILE A 108 -11.32 7.80 -17.41
N SER A 109 -10.12 7.92 -18.00
CA SER A 109 -9.28 6.77 -18.31
C SER A 109 -7.81 7.05 -17.99
N ASN A 110 -7.11 5.99 -17.60
CA ASN A 110 -5.64 5.95 -17.56
C ASN A 110 -5.03 5.45 -18.88
N TRP A 111 -5.84 4.83 -19.75
CA TRP A 111 -5.41 4.32 -21.06
C TRP A 111 -6.11 5.06 -22.19
N SER A 112 -5.46 5.13 -23.35
CA SER A 112 -6.11 5.60 -24.57
C SER A 112 -7.23 4.64 -24.98
N LEU A 113 -8.33 5.20 -25.49
CA LEU A 113 -9.42 4.44 -26.09
C LEU A 113 -9.19 4.35 -27.59
N ASP A 114 -9.98 3.52 -28.29
CA ASP A 114 -9.91 3.48 -29.75
C ASP A 114 -10.34 4.82 -30.39
N ALA A 115 -9.83 5.10 -31.58
CA ALA A 115 -10.07 6.34 -32.31
C ALA A 115 -11.55 6.58 -32.66
N ALA A 116 -12.31 5.54 -33.02
CA ALA A 116 -13.74 5.63 -33.29
C ALA A 116 -14.53 6.07 -32.04
N LYS A 117 -14.13 5.68 -30.83
CA LYS A 117 -14.73 6.18 -29.58
C LYS A 117 -14.29 7.61 -29.28
N MET A 118 -13.00 7.91 -29.44
CA MET A 118 -12.44 9.25 -29.18
C MET A 118 -12.98 10.33 -30.11
N ASN A 119 -13.28 10.03 -31.38
CA ASN A 119 -13.79 11.01 -32.34
C ASN A 119 -15.18 11.59 -31.98
N ARG A 120 -15.91 10.95 -31.06
CA ARG A 120 -17.23 11.40 -30.57
C ARG A 120 -17.12 12.25 -29.30
N MET A 121 -15.92 12.44 -28.77
CA MET A 121 -15.67 13.07 -27.48
C MET A 121 -14.57 14.13 -27.59
N ILE A 122 -14.62 15.14 -26.72
CA ILE A 122 -13.48 16.05 -26.55
C ILE A 122 -12.48 15.36 -25.61
N MET A 123 -11.32 15.01 -26.16
CA MET A 123 -10.23 14.40 -25.39
C MET A 123 -9.37 15.49 -24.76
N HIS A 124 -9.30 15.50 -23.43
CA HIS A 124 -8.40 16.35 -22.68
C HIS A 124 -7.26 15.51 -22.06
N PRO A 125 -6.09 15.42 -22.72
CA PRO A 125 -4.95 14.71 -22.17
C PRO A 125 -4.37 15.51 -21.00
N ILE A 126 -4.22 14.86 -19.85
CA ILE A 126 -3.55 15.45 -18.69
C ILE A 126 -2.13 14.87 -18.63
N PRO A 127 -1.10 15.70 -18.85
CA PRO A 127 0.28 15.25 -18.85
C PRO A 127 0.73 14.82 -17.45
N LEU A 128 1.91 14.20 -17.40
CA LEU A 128 2.61 13.96 -16.14
C LEU A 128 3.05 15.30 -15.54
N MET A 129 3.13 15.36 -14.21
CA MET A 129 3.53 16.57 -13.51
C MET A 129 4.95 16.98 -13.86
N ASP A 130 5.12 18.27 -14.16
CA ASP A 130 6.44 18.86 -14.25
C ASP A 130 6.96 19.35 -12.88
N ARG A 131 8.16 19.91 -12.86
CA ARG A 131 8.77 20.45 -11.63
C ARG A 131 7.98 21.62 -11.04
N ASN A 132 7.39 22.47 -11.87
CA ASN A 132 6.62 23.63 -11.44
C ASN A 132 5.30 23.21 -10.80
N ASP A 133 4.65 22.18 -11.35
CA ASP A 133 3.46 21.56 -10.79
C ASP A 133 3.77 20.93 -9.42
N CYS A 134 4.93 20.27 -9.29
CA CYS A 134 5.38 19.69 -8.03
C CYS A 134 5.57 20.77 -6.95
N LEU A 135 6.21 21.90 -7.31
CA LEU A 135 6.37 23.05 -6.43
C LEU A 135 5.03 23.63 -6.01
N ARG A 136 4.15 23.93 -6.97
CA ARG A 136 2.81 24.49 -6.72
C ARG A 136 2.00 23.59 -5.80
N MET A 137 2.03 22.28 -6.00
CA MET A 137 1.35 21.32 -5.14
C MET A 137 1.94 21.34 -3.73
N ALA A 138 3.27 21.28 -3.58
CA ALA A 138 3.91 21.27 -2.27
C ALA A 138 3.62 22.55 -1.48
N PHE A 139 3.68 23.72 -2.12
CA PHE A 139 3.29 24.99 -1.50
C PHE A 139 1.80 25.04 -1.13
N ALA A 140 0.91 24.52 -1.98
CA ALA A 140 -0.51 24.48 -1.66
C ALA A 140 -0.82 23.62 -0.42
N VAL A 141 -0.09 22.51 -0.24
CA VAL A 141 -0.24 21.65 0.95
C VAL A 141 0.37 22.30 2.20
N SER A 142 1.50 23.01 2.08
CA SER A 142 2.15 23.67 3.22
C SER A 142 1.32 24.83 3.77
N ILE A 143 0.75 25.68 2.89
CA ILE A 143 -0.13 26.80 3.27
C ILE A 143 -1.33 26.29 4.08
N ARG A 144 -1.93 25.17 3.67
CA ARG A 144 -3.10 24.61 4.35
C ARG A 144 -2.80 24.05 5.74
N SER A 145 -1.54 23.73 6.01
CA SER A 145 -1.10 23.03 7.23
C SER A 145 -0.52 23.97 8.28
N ASN A 146 -0.51 25.30 8.05
CA ASN A 146 0.07 26.33 8.93
C ASN A 146 1.51 26.04 9.40
N SER A 147 2.25 25.21 8.67
CA SER A 147 3.61 24.78 9.01
C SER A 147 4.65 25.71 8.40
N THR A 148 5.69 26.08 9.15
CA THR A 148 6.91 26.74 8.63
C THR A 148 7.82 25.70 7.95
N PHE A 149 7.31 25.11 6.87
CA PHE A 149 8.06 24.20 6.01
C PHE A 149 8.95 25.03 5.07
N LEU A 150 10.27 24.81 5.12
CA LEU A 150 11.22 25.64 4.37
C LEU A 150 11.13 25.32 2.87
N GLU A 151 11.18 26.33 2.01
CA GLU A 151 11.22 26.16 0.55
C GLU A 151 12.37 25.23 0.09
N GLN A 152 13.49 25.25 0.81
CA GLN A 152 14.61 24.35 0.57
C GLN A 152 14.25 22.87 0.84
N GLU A 153 13.42 22.57 1.84
CA GLU A 153 13.00 21.20 2.16
C GLU A 153 12.07 20.66 1.07
N ILE A 154 11.14 21.50 0.57
CA ILE A 154 10.30 21.17 -0.59
C ILE A 154 11.19 20.86 -1.81
N THR A 155 12.16 21.74 -2.06
CA THR A 155 13.07 21.60 -3.20
C THR A 155 13.86 20.31 -3.09
N ASN A 156 14.35 19.96 -1.90
CA ASN A 156 15.06 18.70 -1.66
C ASN A 156 14.17 17.48 -1.93
N VAL A 157 12.92 17.47 -1.45
CA VAL A 157 11.97 16.38 -1.72
C VAL A 157 11.72 16.21 -3.22
N ILE A 158 11.52 17.33 -3.94
CA ILE A 158 11.33 17.31 -5.40
C ILE A 158 12.58 16.78 -6.10
N MET A 159 13.78 17.23 -5.72
CA MET A 159 15.03 16.75 -6.30
C MET A 159 15.25 15.26 -6.08
N VAL A 160 14.92 14.73 -4.89
CA VAL A 160 14.97 13.28 -4.62
C VAL A 160 14.00 12.55 -5.55
N TYR A 161 12.75 12.98 -5.63
CA TYR A 161 11.75 12.38 -6.51
C TYR A 161 12.18 12.41 -7.98
N GLU A 162 12.65 13.55 -8.49
CA GLU A 162 13.12 13.69 -9.87
C GLU A 162 14.29 12.74 -10.18
N LYS A 163 15.26 12.62 -9.25
CA LYS A 163 16.40 11.71 -9.42
C LYS A 163 16.00 10.24 -9.42
N ILE A 164 15.03 9.86 -8.60
CA ILE A 164 14.46 8.50 -8.60
C ILE A 164 13.76 8.21 -9.94
N MET A 165 12.91 9.12 -10.41
CA MET A 165 12.16 8.96 -11.66
C MET A 165 13.06 8.95 -12.91
N LYS A 166 14.12 9.76 -12.91
CA LYS A 166 15.07 9.91 -14.04
C LYS A 166 16.25 8.94 -13.97
N ASP A 167 16.29 8.04 -13.00
CA ASP A 167 17.38 7.06 -12.88
C ASP A 167 17.46 6.19 -14.15
N GLN A 168 18.68 6.13 -14.71
CA GLN A 168 19.00 5.33 -15.89
C GLN A 168 19.57 3.95 -15.52
N THR A 169 19.87 3.71 -14.25
CA THR A 169 20.50 2.47 -13.78
C THR A 169 19.51 1.33 -13.53
N ASN A 170 18.22 1.56 -13.85
CA ASN A 170 17.09 0.65 -13.59
C ASN A 170 16.93 0.25 -12.12
N ALA A 171 17.56 0.98 -11.19
CA ALA A 171 17.54 0.65 -9.78
C ALA A 171 16.15 0.83 -9.15
N PHE A 172 15.32 1.69 -9.74
CA PHE A 172 13.95 1.95 -9.30
C PHE A 172 12.89 1.34 -10.23
N LYS A 173 13.30 0.50 -11.18
CA LYS A 173 12.45 -0.09 -12.23
C LYS A 173 12.51 -1.62 -12.17
N PRO A 174 11.84 -2.26 -11.19
CA PRO A 174 11.88 -3.71 -11.04
C PRO A 174 11.39 -4.40 -12.31
N ASN A 175 12.19 -5.32 -12.85
CA ASN A 175 11.92 -6.03 -14.12
C ASN A 175 11.49 -5.11 -15.28
N GLY A 176 12.01 -3.89 -15.33
CA GLY A 176 11.70 -2.92 -16.39
C GLY A 176 10.40 -2.14 -16.18
N ASN A 177 9.67 -2.34 -15.08
CA ASN A 177 8.49 -1.56 -14.75
C ASN A 177 8.88 -0.11 -14.40
N SER A 178 8.67 0.82 -15.32
CA SER A 178 8.96 2.24 -15.12
C SER A 178 8.03 2.93 -14.12
N ASP A 179 6.88 2.34 -13.84
CA ASP A 179 5.77 3.01 -13.16
C ASP A 179 5.67 2.63 -11.68
N PHE A 180 6.60 1.80 -11.17
CA PHE A 180 6.57 1.29 -9.80
C PHE A 180 6.42 2.39 -8.73
N PHE A 181 7.07 3.53 -8.96
CA PHE A 181 6.86 4.77 -8.21
C PHE A 181 6.21 5.82 -9.10
N GLY A 182 5.38 6.69 -8.51
CA GLY A 182 4.81 7.81 -9.24
C GLY A 182 4.35 8.96 -8.35
N ALA A 183 3.53 9.84 -8.91
CA ALA A 183 3.11 11.08 -8.25
C ALA A 183 2.41 10.87 -6.89
N ARG A 184 1.79 9.70 -6.66
CA ARG A 184 1.15 9.40 -5.37
C ARG A 184 2.16 9.16 -4.25
N ASP A 185 3.30 8.56 -4.56
CA ASP A 185 4.40 8.39 -3.62
C ASP A 185 4.99 9.76 -3.26
N PHE A 186 5.15 10.65 -4.25
CA PHE A 186 5.55 12.04 -4.03
C PHE A 186 4.57 12.81 -3.15
N TYR A 187 3.26 12.77 -3.44
CA TYR A 187 2.27 13.46 -2.62
C TYR A 187 2.25 12.97 -1.17
N ALA A 188 2.37 11.66 -0.97
CA ALA A 188 2.41 11.07 0.37
C ALA A 188 3.69 11.47 1.12
N LEU A 189 4.84 11.54 0.44
CA LEU A 189 6.07 12.05 1.04
C LEU A 189 5.94 13.53 1.46
N ILE A 190 5.41 14.38 0.59
CA ILE A 190 5.20 15.80 0.91
C ILE A 190 4.27 15.95 2.12
N LYS A 191 3.15 15.21 2.15
CA LYS A 191 2.22 15.20 3.29
C LYS A 191 2.91 14.75 4.58
N HIS A 192 3.71 13.70 4.51
CA HIS A 192 4.45 13.19 5.66
C HIS A 192 5.43 14.22 6.22
N GLN A 193 6.24 14.84 5.35
CA GLN A 193 7.23 15.86 5.75
C GLN A 193 6.59 17.12 6.34
N ILE A 194 5.44 17.55 5.79
CA ILE A 194 4.70 18.71 6.30
C ILE A 194 4.06 18.41 7.66
N THR A 195 3.49 17.22 7.81
CA THR A 195 2.82 16.82 9.07
C THR A 195 3.83 16.66 10.21
N HIS A 196 5.03 16.18 9.91
CA HIS A 196 6.11 15.97 10.89
C HIS A 196 7.17 17.08 10.79
N SER A 197 6.73 18.34 10.68
CA SER A 197 7.62 19.50 10.46
C SER A 197 8.42 19.95 11.70
N GLU A 198 8.31 19.26 12.84
CA GLU A 198 9.14 19.48 14.02
C GLU A 198 10.62 19.15 13.73
N ARG A 199 11.55 19.92 14.33
CA ARG A 199 13.00 19.80 14.05
C ARG A 199 13.57 18.39 14.23
N SER A 200 13.03 17.58 15.16
CA SER A 200 13.46 16.20 15.39
C SER A 200 13.13 15.27 14.21
N TYR A 201 11.98 15.48 13.57
CA TYR A 201 11.50 14.67 12.45
C TYR A 201 12.03 15.13 11.10
N ARG A 202 12.43 16.40 10.94
CA ARG A 202 13.11 16.92 9.73
C ARG A 202 14.41 16.16 9.41
N GLN A 203 15.06 15.64 10.44
CA GLN A 203 16.26 14.84 10.28
C GLN A 203 15.95 13.37 9.99
N SER A 204 14.69 12.94 9.99
CA SER A 204 14.39 11.54 9.73
C SER A 204 14.27 11.22 8.24
N LEU A 205 14.75 10.04 7.85
CA LEU A 205 14.49 9.48 6.51
C LEU A 205 13.20 8.64 6.44
N GLU A 206 12.41 8.58 7.53
CA GLU A 206 11.17 7.80 7.62
C GLU A 206 10.28 8.01 6.39
N GLY A 207 9.88 9.25 6.10
CA GLY A 207 8.99 9.55 4.99
C GLY A 207 9.52 9.09 3.63
N TYR A 208 10.84 9.16 3.42
CA TYR A 208 11.47 8.72 2.18
C TYR A 208 11.44 7.19 2.06
N LEU A 209 11.81 6.47 3.13
CA LEU A 209 11.87 5.01 3.15
C LEU A 209 10.47 4.37 3.14
N ARG A 210 9.49 5.04 3.73
CA ARG A 210 8.07 4.68 3.65
C ARG A 210 7.53 4.81 2.23
N ASN A 211 7.75 5.95 1.58
CA ASN A 211 7.12 6.24 0.28
C ASN A 211 7.89 5.70 -0.93
N PHE A 212 9.20 5.49 -0.81
CA PHE A 212 10.02 4.89 -1.86
C PHE A 212 10.48 3.46 -1.53
N GLY A 213 9.79 2.75 -0.62
CA GLY A 213 10.08 1.36 -0.27
C GLY A 213 9.61 0.32 -1.31
N GLY A 214 9.76 -0.97 -0.97
CA GLY A 214 9.28 -2.08 -1.78
C GLY A 214 10.31 -2.70 -2.74
N LEU A 215 11.56 -2.21 -2.72
CA LEU A 215 12.68 -2.72 -3.50
C LEU A 215 13.85 -3.04 -2.57
N ASP A 216 14.62 -4.08 -2.89
CA ASP A 216 15.68 -4.58 -1.99
C ASP A 216 16.81 -5.30 -2.73
N HIS A 217 17.01 -4.96 -4.00
CA HIS A 217 18.18 -5.45 -4.72
C HIS A 217 19.36 -4.50 -4.48
N SER A 218 20.58 -5.03 -4.48
CA SER A 218 21.80 -4.32 -4.08
C SER A 218 22.03 -2.98 -4.82
N ASN A 219 21.55 -2.88 -6.07
CA ASN A 219 21.61 -1.65 -6.86
C ASN A 219 20.68 -0.55 -6.30
N TYR A 220 19.41 -0.86 -6.00
CA TYR A 220 18.45 0.07 -5.41
C TYR A 220 18.98 0.72 -4.13
N GLY A 221 19.43 -0.10 -3.17
CA GLY A 221 19.93 0.42 -1.90
C GLY A 221 21.16 1.31 -2.06
N ARG A 222 22.03 1.03 -3.05
CA ARG A 222 23.19 1.87 -3.36
C ARG A 222 22.77 3.21 -3.97
N GLN A 223 21.88 3.20 -4.94
CA GLN A 223 21.44 4.41 -5.62
C GLN A 223 20.60 5.32 -4.73
N LEU A 224 19.69 4.76 -3.94
CA LEU A 224 18.91 5.53 -2.98
C LEU A 224 19.83 6.24 -1.98
N ARG A 225 20.81 5.53 -1.41
CA ARG A 225 21.81 6.12 -0.50
C ARG A 225 22.58 7.26 -1.17
N LYS A 226 23.02 7.07 -2.42
CA LYS A 226 23.71 8.11 -3.20
C LYS A 226 22.84 9.36 -3.39
N ILE A 227 21.58 9.18 -3.80
CA ILE A 227 20.63 10.28 -4.02
C ILE A 227 20.37 11.03 -2.72
N LEU A 228 20.07 10.33 -1.63
CA LEU A 228 19.78 10.94 -0.33
C LEU A 228 21.00 11.68 0.23
N LYS A 229 22.21 11.11 0.11
CA LYS A 229 23.47 11.76 0.48
C LYS A 229 23.67 13.08 -0.26
N GLU A 230 23.53 13.04 -1.58
CA GLU A 230 23.79 14.18 -2.47
C GLU A 230 22.75 15.29 -2.30
N VAL A 231 21.46 14.95 -2.25
CA VAL A 231 20.37 15.94 -2.24
C VAL A 231 20.14 16.51 -0.84
N LEU A 232 20.27 15.69 0.21
CA LEU A 232 20.02 16.13 1.59
C LEU A 232 21.28 16.63 2.29
N ASN A 233 22.43 16.66 1.60
CA ASN A 233 23.73 17.06 2.12
C ASN A 233 24.09 16.34 3.45
N ARG A 234 23.96 15.01 3.44
CA ARG A 234 24.25 14.16 4.61
C ARG A 234 25.52 13.36 4.45
N THR A 235 26.10 12.96 5.57
CA THR A 235 27.20 11.99 5.57
C THR A 235 26.67 10.57 5.31
N GLU A 236 27.54 9.69 4.83
CA GLU A 236 27.18 8.30 4.57
C GLU A 236 26.80 7.54 5.86
N GLY A 237 27.48 7.83 6.97
CA GLY A 237 27.18 7.25 8.27
C GLY A 237 25.78 7.65 8.79
N GLU A 238 25.36 8.90 8.60
CA GLU A 238 24.02 9.36 8.99
C GLU A 238 22.92 8.67 8.19
N VAL A 239 23.13 8.52 6.87
CA VAL A 239 22.18 7.83 6.00
C VAL A 239 22.08 6.35 6.40
N ILE A 240 23.21 5.66 6.59
CA ILE A 240 23.22 4.24 7.01
C ILE A 240 22.52 4.06 8.37
N ARG A 241 22.75 4.96 9.33
CA ARG A 241 22.08 4.91 10.63
C ARG A 241 20.56 5.02 10.50
N GLU A 242 20.07 5.93 9.66
CA GLU A 242 18.63 6.07 9.42
C GLU A 242 18.05 4.87 8.67
N LEU A 243 18.76 4.27 7.70
CA LEU A 243 18.31 3.04 7.04
C LEU A 243 18.23 1.85 8.01
N LYS A 244 19.16 1.75 8.97
CA LYS A 244 19.12 0.71 10.02
C LYS A 244 17.96 0.92 10.98
N LYS A 245 17.66 2.18 11.31
CA LYS A 245 16.53 2.55 12.16
C LYS A 245 15.18 2.26 11.48
N TRP A 246 15.07 2.61 10.20
CA TRP A 246 13.83 2.49 9.43
C TRP A 246 13.88 1.31 8.47
N THR A 247 13.85 0.11 9.06
CA THR A 247 13.70 -1.13 8.29
C THR A 247 12.32 -1.22 7.63
N PRO A 248 12.14 -2.06 6.60
CA PRO A 248 10.82 -2.29 6.01
C PRO A 248 9.77 -2.70 7.04
N VAL A 249 10.16 -3.49 8.05
CA VAL A 249 9.30 -3.91 9.16
C VAL A 249 8.81 -2.71 9.98
N MET A 250 9.71 -1.81 10.36
CA MET A 250 9.38 -0.58 11.09
C MET A 250 8.50 0.35 10.25
N CYS A 251 8.71 0.40 8.93
CA CYS A 251 7.87 1.17 8.02
C CYS A 251 6.43 0.63 7.97
N VAL A 252 6.26 -0.70 7.89
CA VAL A 252 4.93 -1.35 7.96
C VAL A 252 4.27 -1.05 9.30
N GLU A 253 4.98 -1.22 10.41
CA GLU A 253 4.46 -0.92 11.73
C GLU A 253 3.97 0.52 11.83
N ARG A 254 4.80 1.50 11.45
CA ARG A 254 4.42 2.91 11.49
C ARG A 254 3.19 3.18 10.64
N ASN A 255 3.09 2.61 9.44
CA ASN A 255 1.92 2.79 8.60
C ASN A 255 0.62 2.30 9.28
N LEU A 256 0.67 1.13 9.93
CA LEU A 256 -0.49 0.51 10.58
C LEU A 256 -0.86 1.18 11.91
N MET A 257 0.12 1.69 12.66
CA MET A 257 -0.07 2.37 13.94
C MET A 257 -0.47 3.85 13.78
N GLU A 258 -0.21 4.45 12.63
CA GLU A 258 -0.53 5.85 12.35
C GLU A 258 -2.05 6.05 12.30
N LYS A 259 -2.59 6.51 13.44
CA LYS A 259 -3.95 7.02 13.58
C LYS A 259 -4.03 8.47 13.08
N LYS A 260 -5.24 8.99 12.85
CA LYS A 260 -5.42 10.39 12.44
C LYS A 260 -4.69 11.32 13.42
N CYS A 261 -3.94 12.29 12.89
CA CYS A 261 -3.35 13.36 13.69
C CYS A 261 -4.43 14.33 14.17
N ASP A 262 -4.49 14.58 15.48
CA ASP A 262 -5.42 15.53 16.10
C ASP A 262 -5.25 16.98 15.60
N TRP A 263 -4.04 17.33 15.14
CA TRP A 263 -3.66 18.69 14.73
C TRP A 263 -4.08 19.04 13.29
N SER A 264 -4.52 18.08 12.48
CA SER A 264 -5.04 18.32 11.12
C SER A 264 -6.05 17.23 10.72
N PRO A 265 -7.33 17.36 11.14
CA PRO A 265 -8.37 16.34 10.94
C PRO A 265 -8.69 16.01 9.47
N ASN A 266 -8.11 16.75 8.53
CA ASN A 266 -8.34 16.62 7.09
C ASN A 266 -7.19 15.93 6.32
N LEU A 267 -6.08 15.56 6.98
CA LEU A 267 -4.93 14.98 6.29
C LEU A 267 -4.61 13.59 6.86
N MET A 268 -5.14 12.53 6.25
CA MET A 268 -4.52 11.21 6.41
C MET A 268 -3.13 11.27 5.75
N VAL A 269 -2.11 11.07 6.58
CA VAL A 269 -0.70 11.20 6.19
C VAL A 269 -0.27 10.01 5.34
N SER A 270 -0.80 8.82 5.64
CA SER A 270 -0.39 7.57 5.00
C SER A 270 -1.47 6.89 4.18
N ARG A 271 -1.01 6.32 3.08
CA ARG A 271 -1.78 5.42 2.21
C ARG A 271 -1.94 4.07 2.92
N HIS A 272 -2.86 3.26 2.43
CA HIS A 272 -2.93 1.85 2.81
C HIS A 272 -1.60 1.14 2.47
N CYS A 273 -1.29 0.06 3.18
CA CYS A 273 0.01 -0.63 3.06
C CYS A 273 -0.04 -1.79 2.06
N MET A 274 1.02 -1.97 1.29
CA MET A 274 1.28 -3.15 0.47
C MET A 274 2.54 -3.83 1.00
N ILE A 275 2.34 -5.00 1.58
CA ILE A 275 3.36 -5.90 2.09
C ILE A 275 3.76 -6.82 0.93
N ILE A 276 4.90 -6.54 0.32
CA ILE A 276 5.47 -7.38 -0.72
C ILE A 276 6.24 -8.49 -0.01
N SER A 277 5.79 -9.72 -0.17
CA SER A 277 6.42 -10.90 0.43
C SER A 277 7.48 -11.43 -0.52
N GLU A 278 8.74 -11.54 -0.09
CA GLU A 278 9.80 -12.10 -0.95
C GLU A 278 9.51 -13.56 -1.33
N ASN A 279 9.13 -14.37 -0.35
CA ASN A 279 8.59 -15.71 -0.52
C ASN A 279 7.18 -15.77 0.05
N TYR A 280 6.38 -16.79 -0.27
CA TYR A 280 5.00 -16.93 0.21
C TYR A 280 4.80 -16.82 1.72
N TYR A 281 5.82 -17.16 2.51
CA TYR A 281 5.81 -17.12 3.97
C TYR A 281 6.48 -15.87 4.57
N SER A 282 7.20 -15.06 3.79
CA SER A 282 8.02 -13.97 4.36
C SER A 282 7.21 -12.93 5.14
N TRP A 283 5.96 -12.66 4.75
CA TRP A 283 5.08 -11.76 5.50
C TRP A 283 4.77 -12.24 6.93
N GLN A 284 4.89 -13.54 7.22
CA GLN A 284 4.63 -14.11 8.55
C GLN A 284 5.63 -13.58 9.60
N LEU A 285 6.78 -13.07 9.16
CA LEU A 285 7.70 -12.31 10.00
C LEU A 285 6.98 -11.20 10.77
N LEU A 286 5.98 -10.55 10.17
CA LEU A 286 5.23 -9.49 10.84
C LEU A 286 4.34 -10.00 11.98
N LEU A 287 3.98 -11.29 11.99
CA LEU A 287 3.33 -11.96 13.12
C LEU A 287 4.33 -12.18 14.26
N GLU A 288 5.57 -12.56 13.94
CA GLU A 288 6.63 -12.74 14.94
C GLU A 288 6.99 -11.43 15.65
N TYR A 289 6.96 -10.30 14.93
CA TYR A 289 7.13 -8.96 15.52
C TYR A 289 5.89 -8.43 16.27
N ASP A 290 4.79 -9.18 16.32
CA ASP A 290 3.47 -8.75 16.86
C ASP A 290 2.90 -7.48 16.20
N ILE A 291 3.37 -7.15 14.99
CA ILE A 291 2.84 -6.04 14.18
C ILE A 291 1.47 -6.45 13.61
N LEU A 292 1.39 -7.70 13.15
CA LEU A 292 0.16 -8.37 12.76
C LEU A 292 -0.20 -9.40 13.83
N ASN A 293 -1.45 -9.44 14.27
CA ASN A 293 -1.96 -10.35 15.30
C ASN A 293 -3.49 -10.53 15.20
N TYR A 294 -4.08 -11.20 16.19
CA TYR A 294 -5.51 -11.53 16.20
C TYR A 294 -6.45 -10.32 16.33
N ASN A 295 -5.92 -9.11 16.53
CA ASN A 295 -6.74 -7.90 16.51
C ASN A 295 -7.12 -7.47 15.08
N GLN A 296 -6.32 -7.85 14.08
CA GLN A 296 -6.64 -7.60 12.67
C GLN A 296 -7.50 -8.72 12.07
N VAL A 297 -8.25 -8.38 11.03
CA VAL A 297 -9.08 -9.34 10.28
C VAL A 297 -8.33 -9.77 9.03
N PHE A 298 -7.95 -11.05 8.97
CA PHE A 298 -7.31 -11.64 7.79
C PHE A 298 -8.34 -12.21 6.83
N LEU A 299 -8.29 -11.78 5.58
CA LEU A 299 -9.13 -12.29 4.49
C LEU A 299 -8.24 -12.89 3.41
N PHE A 300 -8.39 -14.19 3.20
CA PHE A 300 -7.66 -14.96 2.20
C PHE A 300 -8.58 -15.32 1.03
N GLY A 301 -8.11 -15.11 -0.19
CA GLY A 301 -8.74 -15.65 -1.39
C GLY A 301 -8.57 -17.15 -1.47
N SER A 302 -9.69 -17.85 -1.67
CA SER A 302 -9.70 -19.30 -1.82
C SER A 302 -9.07 -19.73 -3.14
N TYR A 303 -8.21 -20.75 -3.09
CA TYR A 303 -7.71 -21.43 -4.29
C TYR A 303 -8.52 -22.69 -4.63
N PHE A 304 -9.60 -22.99 -3.88
CA PHE A 304 -10.42 -24.15 -4.16
C PHE A 304 -11.24 -23.92 -5.45
N PRO A 305 -11.26 -24.89 -6.39
CA PRO A 305 -11.91 -24.71 -7.69
C PRO A 305 -13.38 -24.29 -7.60
N GLN A 306 -14.14 -24.83 -6.64
CA GLN A 306 -15.57 -24.51 -6.48
C GLN A 306 -15.81 -23.08 -5.95
N ASP A 307 -14.86 -22.54 -5.19
CA ASP A 307 -14.97 -21.18 -4.64
C ASP A 307 -14.57 -20.12 -5.67
N MET A 308 -13.62 -20.42 -6.56
CA MET A 308 -13.13 -19.47 -7.56
C MET A 308 -14.20 -19.02 -8.55
N TYR A 309 -15.20 -19.88 -8.83
CA TYR A 309 -16.30 -19.55 -9.75
C TYR A 309 -17.53 -18.97 -9.06
N SER A 310 -17.54 -18.88 -7.72
CA SER A 310 -18.69 -18.42 -6.95
C SER A 310 -18.56 -16.94 -6.57
N ASN A 311 -19.46 -16.12 -7.11
CA ASN A 311 -19.59 -14.71 -6.73
C ASN A 311 -19.98 -14.52 -5.24
N ILE A 312 -20.49 -15.56 -4.60
CA ILE A 312 -20.95 -15.52 -3.19
C ILE A 312 -19.77 -15.28 -2.25
N THR A 313 -18.63 -15.94 -2.50
CA THR A 313 -17.43 -15.81 -1.66
C THR A 313 -16.88 -14.38 -1.73
N SER A 314 -16.77 -13.81 -2.94
CA SER A 314 -16.37 -12.42 -3.13
C SER A 314 -17.33 -11.44 -2.46
N TYR A 315 -18.64 -11.69 -2.54
CA TYR A 315 -19.64 -10.85 -1.87
C TYR A 315 -19.52 -10.90 -0.33
N ASN A 316 -19.35 -12.10 0.23
CA ASN A 316 -19.14 -12.28 1.68
C ASN A 316 -17.85 -11.60 2.17
N GLN A 317 -16.77 -11.69 1.38
CA GLN A 317 -15.52 -10.99 1.68
C GLN A 317 -15.70 -9.46 1.62
N LEU A 318 -16.41 -8.94 0.62
CA LEU A 318 -16.73 -7.51 0.53
C LEU A 318 -17.53 -7.03 1.72
N ASN A 319 -18.56 -7.77 2.17
CA ASN A 319 -19.33 -7.39 3.36
C ASN A 319 -18.46 -7.39 4.63
N LYS A 320 -17.58 -8.38 4.81
CA LYS A 320 -16.62 -8.37 5.93
C LYS A 320 -15.70 -7.15 5.91
N ILE A 321 -15.28 -6.71 4.73
CA ILE A 321 -14.48 -5.49 4.58
C ILE A 321 -15.31 -4.26 4.95
N ILE A 322 -16.56 -4.18 4.52
CA ILE A 322 -17.49 -3.10 4.88
C ILE A 322 -17.69 -3.05 6.41
N ASP A 323 -17.84 -4.20 7.07
CA ASP A 323 -17.95 -4.27 8.54
C ASP A 323 -16.65 -3.80 9.23
N CYS A 324 -15.49 -4.12 8.66
CA CYS A 324 -14.21 -3.62 9.15
C CYS A 324 -14.09 -2.10 8.97
N MET A 325 -14.56 -1.56 7.83
CA MET A 325 -14.62 -0.12 7.58
C MET A 325 -15.51 0.59 8.60
N ASP A 326 -16.65 -0.01 8.94
CA ASP A 326 -17.62 0.54 9.90
C ASP A 326 -17.09 0.52 11.34
N THR A 327 -16.45 -0.59 11.74
CA THR A 327 -15.92 -0.78 13.10
C THR A 327 -14.52 -0.23 13.32
N GLY A 328 -13.81 0.15 12.26
CA GLY A 328 -12.44 0.65 12.34
C GLY A 328 -11.38 -0.42 12.56
N LYS A 329 -11.71 -1.69 12.33
CA LYS A 329 -10.73 -2.79 12.40
C LYS A 329 -9.83 -2.78 11.17
N THR A 330 -8.54 -3.01 11.39
CA THR A 330 -7.58 -3.17 10.30
C THR A 330 -7.82 -4.48 9.58
N VAL A 331 -7.90 -4.43 8.25
CA VAL A 331 -8.08 -5.62 7.40
C VAL A 331 -6.81 -5.95 6.64
N ILE A 332 -6.45 -7.23 6.60
CA ILE A 332 -5.30 -7.78 5.87
C ILE A 332 -5.83 -8.63 4.72
N LEU A 333 -5.57 -8.21 3.48
CA LEU A 333 -6.05 -8.85 2.27
C LEU A 333 -4.94 -9.67 1.62
N HIS A 334 -5.20 -10.94 1.31
CA HIS A 334 -4.27 -11.79 0.59
C HIS A 334 -4.98 -12.56 -0.51
N ASN A 335 -4.46 -12.49 -1.74
CA ASN A 335 -5.03 -13.18 -2.91
C ASN A 335 -6.48 -12.80 -3.25
N LEU A 336 -6.84 -11.51 -3.11
CA LEU A 336 -8.20 -11.00 -3.28
C LEU A 336 -8.36 -10.12 -4.53
N GLU A 337 -7.82 -10.58 -5.66
CA GLU A 337 -7.76 -9.79 -6.90
C GLU A 337 -9.13 -9.42 -7.45
N SER A 338 -10.10 -10.33 -7.35
CA SER A 338 -11.46 -10.14 -7.86
C SER A 338 -12.23 -9.01 -7.19
N ILE A 339 -11.85 -8.62 -5.97
CA ILE A 339 -12.56 -7.59 -5.19
C ILE A 339 -11.83 -6.24 -5.18
N TYR A 340 -10.56 -6.15 -5.59
CA TYR A 340 -9.84 -4.87 -5.56
C TYR A 340 -10.45 -3.80 -6.46
N GLU A 341 -11.02 -4.21 -7.61
CA GLU A 341 -11.78 -3.28 -8.47
C GLU A 341 -13.00 -2.71 -7.73
N SER A 342 -13.68 -3.53 -6.93
CA SER A 342 -14.85 -3.11 -6.15
C SER A 342 -14.53 -2.13 -5.02
N LEU A 343 -13.30 -2.19 -4.51
CA LEU A 343 -12.78 -1.37 -3.41
C LEU A 343 -12.03 -0.12 -3.89
N TYR A 344 -12.18 0.25 -5.16
CA TYR A 344 -11.39 1.30 -5.81
C TYR A 344 -11.36 2.61 -5.02
N ASP A 345 -12.51 3.14 -4.60
CA ASP A 345 -12.59 4.40 -3.85
C ASP A 345 -12.02 4.26 -2.42
N MET A 346 -12.22 3.10 -1.78
CA MET A 346 -11.64 2.79 -0.47
C MET A 346 -10.10 2.79 -0.53
N LEU A 347 -9.53 2.07 -1.50
CA LEU A 347 -8.08 1.95 -1.70
C LEU A 347 -7.45 3.28 -2.15
N ASN A 348 -8.21 4.12 -2.86
CA ASN A 348 -7.78 5.46 -3.22
C ASN A 348 -7.91 6.47 -2.07
N GLN A 349 -8.45 6.08 -0.93
CA GLN A 349 -8.81 6.98 0.18
C GLN A 349 -9.65 8.18 -0.28
N ARG A 350 -10.57 7.95 -1.23
CA ARG A 350 -11.48 8.96 -1.79
C ARG A 350 -12.71 9.14 -0.90
N TYR A 351 -12.46 9.66 0.30
CA TYR A 351 -13.50 9.76 1.31
C TYR A 351 -14.24 11.09 1.20
N GLN A 352 -15.56 11.00 1.20
CA GLN A 352 -16.46 12.16 1.16
C GLN A 352 -16.97 12.43 2.57
N ARG A 353 -16.75 13.66 3.06
CA ARG A 353 -17.26 14.10 4.35
C ARG A 353 -18.71 14.51 4.20
N ARG A 354 -19.62 13.79 4.87
CA ARG A 354 -21.04 14.14 4.92
C ARG A 354 -21.28 15.28 5.94
N PRO A 355 -22.44 15.96 5.90
CA PRO A 355 -22.77 17.04 6.85
C PRO A 355 -22.73 16.62 8.31
N SER A 356 -22.91 15.32 8.60
CA SER A 356 -22.75 14.75 9.93
C SER A 356 -21.31 14.76 10.45
N GLY A 357 -20.33 15.12 9.62
CA GLY A 357 -18.90 15.06 9.94
C GLY A 357 -18.24 13.73 9.58
N ASN A 358 -19.03 12.68 9.37
CA ASN A 358 -18.57 11.32 9.08
C ASN A 358 -18.05 11.16 7.64
N MET A 359 -17.05 10.30 7.49
CA MET A 359 -16.44 9.97 6.20
C MET A 359 -17.11 8.76 5.57
N TYR A 360 -17.34 8.82 4.26
CA TYR A 360 -17.93 7.73 3.48
C TYR A 360 -17.13 7.50 2.19
N CYS A 361 -17.08 6.27 1.71
CA CYS A 361 -16.67 5.99 0.33
C CYS A 361 -17.67 5.08 -0.37
N ARG A 362 -17.59 5.03 -1.69
CA ARG A 362 -18.38 4.09 -2.47
C ARG A 362 -17.68 2.74 -2.55
N VAL A 363 -18.45 1.66 -2.47
CA VAL A 363 -17.99 0.29 -2.74
C VAL A 363 -18.91 -0.30 -3.81
N ALA A 364 -18.33 -0.84 -4.88
CA ALA A 364 -19.12 -1.51 -5.92
C ALA A 364 -19.49 -2.93 -5.47
N LEU A 365 -20.73 -3.33 -5.68
CA LEU A 365 -21.26 -4.66 -5.37
C LEU A 365 -21.95 -5.18 -6.62
N GLY A 366 -21.19 -5.84 -7.49
CA GLY A 366 -21.68 -6.27 -8.80
C GLY A 366 -21.97 -5.08 -9.71
N THR A 367 -23.23 -4.91 -10.10
CA THR A 367 -23.70 -3.79 -10.95
C THR A 367 -24.13 -2.56 -10.15
N GLU A 368 -24.27 -2.69 -8.84
CA GLU A 368 -24.69 -1.61 -7.95
C GLU A 368 -23.51 -1.04 -7.18
N SER A 369 -23.71 0.11 -6.55
CA SER A 369 -22.72 0.71 -5.68
C SER A 369 -23.38 1.23 -4.41
N ARG A 370 -22.70 1.03 -3.28
CA ARG A 370 -23.17 1.41 -1.95
C ARG A 370 -22.21 2.40 -1.31
N ASP A 371 -22.76 3.46 -0.72
CA ASP A 371 -21.99 4.35 0.13
C ASP A 371 -21.81 3.71 1.52
N CYS A 372 -20.56 3.49 1.91
CA CYS A 372 -20.17 2.82 3.14
C CYS A 372 -19.44 3.82 4.06
N TYR A 373 -19.77 3.79 5.36
CA TYR A 373 -19.09 4.60 6.38
C TYR A 373 -17.66 4.12 6.57
N ILE A 374 -16.77 5.05 6.93
CA ILE A 374 -15.37 4.76 7.22
C ILE A 374 -15.01 5.35 8.57
N HIS A 375 -14.73 4.44 9.49
CA HIS A 375 -14.19 4.76 10.79
C HIS A 375 -12.77 5.33 10.69
N GLU A 376 -12.42 6.24 11.58
CA GLU A 376 -11.18 7.03 11.50
C GLU A 376 -9.91 6.21 11.66
N ASN A 377 -9.99 5.11 12.42
CA ASN A 377 -8.90 4.19 12.67
C ASN A 377 -8.79 3.06 11.62
N PHE A 378 -9.68 3.01 10.63
CA PHE A 378 -9.66 1.96 9.63
C PHE A 378 -8.37 2.01 8.79
N LYS A 379 -7.71 0.86 8.66
CA LYS A 379 -6.54 0.64 7.82
C LYS A 379 -6.71 -0.63 7.00
N CYS A 380 -6.14 -0.64 5.80
CA CYS A 380 -6.05 -1.80 4.95
C CYS A 380 -4.58 -2.11 4.67
N ALA A 381 -4.20 -3.38 4.75
CA ALA A 381 -2.95 -3.87 4.21
C ALA A 381 -3.23 -4.97 3.19
N VAL A 382 -2.41 -5.05 2.15
CA VAL A 382 -2.47 -6.11 1.15
C VAL A 382 -1.14 -6.87 1.12
N ILE A 383 -1.20 -8.20 1.15
CA ILE A 383 -0.05 -9.09 1.02
C ILE A 383 0.03 -9.56 -0.44
N VAL A 384 1.13 -9.24 -1.12
CA VAL A 384 1.36 -9.54 -2.54
C VAL A 384 2.70 -10.25 -2.69
N GLN A 385 2.79 -11.25 -3.56
CA GLN A 385 4.07 -11.89 -3.85
C GLN A 385 4.99 -10.95 -4.62
N LYS A 386 6.30 -11.08 -4.42
CA LYS A 386 7.31 -10.27 -5.09
C LYS A 386 7.21 -10.40 -6.62
N GLU A 387 6.93 -11.59 -7.13
CA GLU A 387 6.79 -11.87 -8.56
C GLU A 387 5.70 -11.01 -9.19
N ASP A 388 4.55 -10.87 -8.51
CA ASP A 388 3.41 -10.09 -8.99
C ASP A 388 3.65 -8.58 -8.82
N ALA A 389 4.22 -8.18 -7.68
CA ALA A 389 4.51 -6.77 -7.37
C ALA A 389 5.63 -6.19 -8.25
N HIS A 390 6.62 -7.00 -8.64
CA HIS A 390 7.73 -6.60 -9.49
C HIS A 390 7.47 -6.96 -10.97
N SER A 391 6.27 -7.41 -11.30
CA SER A 391 5.89 -7.69 -12.69
C SER A 391 5.90 -6.41 -13.54
N PRO A 392 6.30 -6.48 -14.83
CA PRO A 392 6.15 -5.36 -15.76
C PRO A 392 4.68 -4.95 -15.94
N ASN A 393 3.75 -5.89 -15.73
CA ASN A 393 2.31 -5.67 -15.85
C ASN A 393 1.62 -5.53 -14.49
N MET A 394 2.33 -5.01 -13.47
CA MET A 394 1.77 -4.82 -12.14
C MET A 394 0.40 -4.11 -12.21
N PRO A 395 -0.66 -4.69 -11.61
CA PRO A 395 -1.98 -4.10 -11.64
C PRO A 395 -2.04 -2.65 -11.14
N VAL A 396 -2.87 -1.83 -11.80
CA VAL A 396 -2.94 -0.37 -11.56
C VAL A 396 -3.34 -0.01 -10.13
N TYR A 397 -4.07 -0.89 -9.43
CA TYR A 397 -4.46 -0.66 -8.05
C TYR A 397 -3.28 -0.77 -7.07
N PHE A 398 -2.17 -1.43 -7.41
CA PHE A 398 -1.00 -1.52 -6.54
C PHE A 398 -0.19 -0.21 -6.45
N PHE A 399 -0.24 0.67 -7.46
CA PHE A 399 0.39 2.01 -7.42
C PHE A 399 -0.17 2.94 -6.33
N ARG A 400 -1.23 2.51 -5.65
CA ARG A 400 -1.97 3.30 -4.66
C ARG A 400 -1.47 3.10 -3.25
N PHE A 401 -0.73 2.03 -3.01
CA PHE A 401 -0.28 1.65 -1.69
C PHE A 401 1.12 2.19 -1.38
N GLU A 402 1.38 2.37 -0.09
CA GLU A 402 2.73 2.48 0.46
C GLU A 402 3.35 1.07 0.46
N LYS A 403 4.46 0.87 -0.25
CA LYS A 403 4.99 -0.47 -0.57
C LYS A 403 6.19 -0.79 0.31
N GLN A 404 6.23 -1.97 0.92
CA GLN A 404 7.36 -2.44 1.71
C GLN A 404 7.67 -3.90 1.37
N LEU A 405 8.93 -4.21 1.07
CA LEU A 405 9.37 -5.58 0.80
C LEU A 405 9.81 -6.22 2.11
N ILE A 406 9.20 -7.34 2.44
CA ILE A 406 9.50 -8.13 3.62
C ILE A 406 10.23 -9.41 3.20
N SER A 407 11.41 -9.58 3.76
CA SER A 407 12.24 -10.78 3.66
C SER A 407 12.86 -11.06 5.02
N TYR A 408 12.90 -12.33 5.44
CA TYR A 408 13.58 -12.74 6.67
C TYR A 408 15.06 -12.35 6.66
N ARG A 409 15.70 -12.37 5.49
CA ARG A 409 17.14 -12.11 5.35
C ARG A 409 17.47 -10.63 5.56
N ASN A 410 16.64 -9.74 5.05
CA ASN A 410 16.91 -8.30 5.05
C ASN A 410 16.20 -7.56 6.20
N SER A 411 15.33 -8.25 6.94
CA SER A 411 14.60 -7.69 8.08
C SER A 411 15.21 -8.05 9.44
N LEU A 412 16.22 -8.92 9.47
CA LEU A 412 16.87 -9.34 10.71
C LEU A 412 17.73 -8.21 11.28
N PRO A 413 17.60 -7.87 12.58
CA PRO A 413 18.45 -6.88 13.23
C PRO A 413 19.93 -7.26 13.16
N SER A 414 20.82 -6.27 12.96
CA SER A 414 22.26 -6.53 12.78
C SER A 414 22.90 -7.23 13.97
N ASN A 415 22.40 -7.03 15.18
CA ASN A 415 22.86 -7.72 16.40
C ASN A 415 22.50 -9.22 16.41
N ILE A 416 21.51 -9.64 15.62
CA ILE A 416 21.12 -11.06 15.48
C ILE A 416 21.75 -11.67 14.22
N GLU A 417 21.86 -10.89 13.15
CA GLU A 417 22.47 -11.30 11.87
C GLU A 417 23.89 -11.87 12.03
N LEU A 418 24.67 -11.34 12.99
CA LEU A 418 26.01 -11.83 13.30
C LEU A 418 26.07 -13.29 13.79
N TYR A 419 24.95 -13.87 14.25
CA TYR A 419 24.87 -15.27 14.66
C TYR A 419 24.52 -16.22 13.53
N VAL A 420 24.16 -15.74 12.34
CA VAL A 420 23.69 -16.61 11.23
C VAL A 420 24.77 -17.60 10.80
N GLU A 421 25.99 -17.14 10.55
CA GLU A 421 27.07 -18.02 10.08
C GLU A 421 27.60 -18.93 11.19
N SER A 422 27.63 -18.45 12.45
CA SER A 422 28.05 -19.27 13.58
C SER A 422 27.03 -20.37 13.90
N ALA A 423 25.73 -20.06 13.89
CA ALA A 423 24.64 -21.03 14.01
C ALA A 423 24.65 -22.06 12.87
N ARG A 424 24.88 -21.60 11.64
CA ARG A 424 25.01 -22.49 10.48
C ARG A 424 26.15 -23.48 10.64
N THR A 425 27.33 -22.99 11.03
CA THR A 425 28.53 -23.83 11.21
C THR A 425 28.30 -24.84 12.32
N MET A 426 27.74 -24.41 13.45
CA MET A 426 27.38 -25.28 14.57
C MET A 426 26.46 -26.43 14.14
N LEU A 427 25.41 -26.16 13.37
CA LEU A 427 24.49 -27.21 12.92
C LEU A 427 25.14 -28.16 11.91
N LEU A 428 26.01 -27.68 11.02
CA LEU A 428 26.74 -28.53 10.07
C LEU A 428 27.68 -29.49 10.80
N GLU A 429 28.38 -29.00 11.83
CA GLU A 429 29.26 -29.79 12.69
C GLU A 429 28.48 -30.82 13.51
N LYS A 430 27.42 -30.39 14.20
CA LYS A 430 26.60 -31.24 15.07
C LYS A 430 26.01 -32.42 14.30
N PHE A 431 25.38 -32.17 13.15
CA PHE A 431 24.75 -33.23 12.34
C PHE A 431 25.69 -33.88 11.32
N ASN A 432 26.98 -33.53 11.34
CA ASN A 432 28.01 -34.05 10.44
C ASN A 432 27.54 -34.11 8.98
N THR A 433 27.01 -33.00 8.47
CA THR A 433 26.48 -32.89 7.11
C THR A 433 27.15 -31.75 6.35
N LYS A 434 27.32 -31.91 5.04
CA LYS A 434 27.79 -30.83 4.15
C LYS A 434 26.68 -29.82 3.82
N LYS A 435 25.42 -30.21 3.98
CA LYS A 435 24.23 -29.42 3.61
C LYS A 435 23.11 -29.64 4.63
N LEU A 436 22.62 -28.56 5.22
CA LEU A 436 21.51 -28.58 6.19
C LEU A 436 20.18 -29.15 5.64
N PRO A 437 19.81 -28.98 4.35
CA PRO A 437 18.66 -29.69 3.77
C PRO A 437 18.69 -31.22 3.86
N ASN A 438 19.88 -31.81 4.05
CA ASN A 438 20.01 -33.25 4.22
C ASN A 438 19.71 -33.68 5.67
N ALA A 439 19.84 -32.77 6.63
CA ALA A 439 19.56 -33.03 8.04
C ALA A 439 18.14 -32.67 8.43
N PHE A 440 17.57 -31.60 7.85
CA PHE A 440 16.28 -31.07 8.25
C PHE A 440 15.27 -31.08 7.10
N CYS A 441 14.11 -31.67 7.34
CA CYS A 441 12.98 -31.66 6.41
C CYS A 441 12.42 -30.24 6.25
N GLY A 442 12.18 -29.82 5.01
CA GLY A 442 11.65 -28.48 4.72
C GLY A 442 12.65 -27.33 4.87
N TYR A 443 13.91 -27.60 5.20
CA TYR A 443 14.93 -26.57 5.37
C TYR A 443 15.16 -25.78 4.07
N CYS A 444 15.06 -24.47 4.18
CA CYS A 444 15.29 -23.52 3.10
C CYS A 444 16.28 -22.43 3.53
N ARG A 445 16.56 -21.48 2.63
CA ARG A 445 17.52 -20.40 2.89
C ARG A 445 17.10 -19.48 4.03
N ASP A 446 15.79 -19.35 4.27
CA ASP A 446 15.21 -18.47 5.28
C ASP A 446 14.98 -19.18 6.63
N THR A 447 15.18 -20.51 6.71
CA THR A 447 14.92 -21.29 7.94
C THR A 447 15.78 -20.83 9.12
N LEU A 448 17.05 -20.50 8.90
CA LEU A 448 17.89 -19.99 10.00
C LEU A 448 17.51 -18.58 10.42
N TYR A 449 17.17 -17.71 9.45
CA TYR A 449 16.79 -16.33 9.74
C TYR A 449 15.48 -16.28 10.53
N SER A 450 14.49 -17.09 10.14
CA SER A 450 13.23 -17.25 10.88
C SER A 450 13.44 -17.87 12.27
N ALA A 451 14.26 -18.92 12.38
CA ALA A 451 14.58 -19.52 13.68
C ALA A 451 15.25 -18.52 14.64
N LEU A 452 16.25 -17.78 14.17
CA LEU A 452 16.97 -16.78 14.97
C LEU A 452 16.05 -15.61 15.38
N LEU A 453 15.20 -15.16 14.46
CA LEU A 453 14.22 -14.11 14.76
C LEU A 453 13.24 -14.58 15.84
N TYR A 454 12.67 -15.78 15.67
CA TYR A 454 11.76 -16.38 16.64
C TYR A 454 12.38 -16.49 18.03
N LEU A 455 13.60 -17.02 18.13
CA LEU A 455 14.32 -17.12 19.41
C LEU A 455 14.60 -15.74 20.02
N ALA A 456 14.94 -14.75 19.20
CA ALA A 456 15.21 -13.40 19.68
C ALA A 456 13.95 -12.73 20.23
N VAL A 457 12.81 -12.90 19.55
CA VAL A 457 11.50 -12.43 20.02
C VAL A 457 11.13 -13.12 21.33
N GLN A 458 11.29 -14.45 21.43
CA GLN A 458 11.02 -15.17 22.67
C GLN A 458 11.88 -14.67 23.83
N LYS A 459 13.17 -14.47 23.59
CA LYS A 459 14.10 -13.97 24.60
C LYS A 459 13.75 -12.56 25.07
N ALA A 460 13.39 -11.67 24.15
CA ALA A 460 12.95 -10.33 24.48
C ALA A 460 11.61 -10.32 25.24
N ASN A 461 10.66 -11.19 24.88
CA ASN A 461 9.39 -11.32 25.60
C ASN A 461 9.60 -11.81 27.05
N LYS A 462 10.46 -12.82 27.26
CA LYS A 462 10.83 -13.29 28.61
C LYS A 462 11.46 -12.17 29.46
N ALA A 463 12.31 -11.33 28.86
CA ALA A 463 12.91 -10.19 29.55
C ALA A 463 11.87 -9.12 29.93
N ASN A 464 10.89 -8.86 29.06
CA ASN A 464 9.81 -7.92 29.33
C ASN A 464 8.84 -8.42 30.41
N GLU A 465 8.53 -9.71 30.44
CA GLU A 465 7.70 -10.32 31.50
C GLU A 465 8.35 -10.20 32.89
N GLN A 466 9.68 -10.25 32.97
CA GLN A 466 10.43 -10.06 34.22
C GLN A 466 10.49 -8.59 34.68
N GLN A 467 10.19 -7.62 33.81
CA GLN A 467 10.20 -6.18 34.13
C GLN A 467 8.78 -5.59 34.34
N ASN A 468 7.72 -6.31 33.97
CA ASN A 468 6.34 -5.79 33.88
C ASN A 468 5.51 -5.81 35.19
N ASP A 469 6.15 -5.75 36.36
CA ASP A 469 5.43 -5.43 37.61
C ASP A 469 5.12 -3.92 37.76
N GLU A 470 5.74 -3.04 36.97
CA GLU A 470 5.47 -1.60 37.00
C GLU A 470 5.48 -0.94 35.60
N LYS A 471 4.29 -0.48 35.16
CA LYS A 471 3.98 0.41 34.01
C LYS A 471 3.59 -0.26 32.68
N LYS A 472 2.27 -0.31 32.47
CA LYS A 472 1.65 -0.45 31.14
C LYS A 472 1.68 0.89 30.39
N GLU A 473 1.84 0.78 29.07
CA GLU A 473 1.72 1.82 28.03
C GLU A 473 3.00 2.58 27.65
N SER A 474 3.83 1.99 26.79
CA SER A 474 4.23 2.60 25.50
C SER A 474 5.09 1.63 24.68
N SER A 475 4.80 1.54 23.37
CA SER A 475 5.34 0.64 22.31
C SER A 475 5.04 -0.86 22.46
N ARG A 476 4.15 -1.38 21.60
CA ARG A 476 3.78 -2.81 21.51
C ARG A 476 4.82 -3.70 20.83
N THR A 477 5.79 -3.12 20.14
CA THR A 477 6.81 -3.87 19.40
C THR A 477 7.91 -4.37 20.32
N THR A 478 8.27 -5.63 20.14
CA THR A 478 9.39 -6.27 20.81
C THR A 478 10.69 -5.59 20.37
N ASN A 479 11.35 -4.86 21.27
CA ASN A 479 12.65 -4.27 20.98
C ASN A 479 13.71 -5.38 20.92
N LEU A 480 14.20 -5.66 19.71
CA LEU A 480 15.20 -6.70 19.47
C LEU A 480 16.65 -6.19 19.49
N ASP A 481 16.88 -4.87 19.54
CA ASP A 481 18.21 -4.28 19.40
C ASP A 481 19.16 -4.63 20.57
N THR A 482 18.60 -4.96 21.72
CA THR A 482 19.35 -5.33 22.93
C THR A 482 19.58 -6.82 23.09
N VAL A 483 18.99 -7.65 22.22
CA VAL A 483 19.08 -9.11 22.34
C VAL A 483 20.49 -9.59 21.97
N GLN A 484 21.09 -10.37 22.85
CA GLN A 484 22.34 -11.08 22.63
C GLN A 484 22.19 -12.53 23.09
N PHE A 485 22.89 -13.44 22.43
CA PHE A 485 22.85 -14.86 22.78
C PHE A 485 24.21 -15.31 23.31
N ASP A 486 24.22 -16.06 24.40
CA ASP A 486 25.37 -16.88 24.73
C ASP A 486 25.48 -18.02 23.71
N LYS A 487 26.70 -18.42 23.33
CA LYS A 487 26.92 -19.47 22.33
C LYS A 487 26.27 -20.81 22.73
N LYS A 488 26.36 -21.19 24.01
CA LYS A 488 25.77 -22.45 24.52
C LYS A 488 24.25 -22.39 24.60
N GLU A 489 23.73 -21.23 25.01
CA GLU A 489 22.29 -20.97 25.05
C GLU A 489 21.70 -21.07 23.64
N LEU A 490 22.30 -20.37 22.67
CA LEU A 490 21.87 -20.38 21.28
C LEU A 490 21.89 -21.78 20.69
N GLU A 491 22.93 -22.56 20.96
CA GLU A 491 23.03 -23.95 20.51
C GLU A 491 21.88 -24.80 21.05
N SER A 492 21.64 -24.73 22.37
CA SER A 492 20.56 -25.48 23.01
C SER A 492 19.18 -25.09 22.44
N GLU A 493 18.90 -23.79 22.34
CA GLU A 493 17.61 -23.30 21.85
C GLU A 493 17.37 -23.62 20.36
N LEU A 494 18.39 -23.46 19.51
CA LEU A 494 18.29 -23.82 18.10
C LEU A 494 18.09 -25.32 17.88
N LEU A 495 18.80 -26.17 18.64
CA LEU A 495 18.61 -27.61 18.56
C LEU A 495 17.20 -27.99 19.01
N ASN A 496 16.72 -27.44 20.13
CA ASN A 496 15.36 -27.69 20.61
C ASN A 496 14.29 -27.29 19.56
N LEU A 497 14.50 -26.18 18.85
CA LEU A 497 13.59 -25.70 17.81
C LEU A 497 13.64 -26.57 16.54
N LEU A 498 14.82 -27.02 16.12
CA LEU A 498 15.02 -27.69 14.83
C LEU A 498 14.99 -29.22 14.92
N ASN A 499 15.19 -29.82 16.09
CA ASN A 499 15.15 -31.27 16.30
C ASN A 499 13.86 -31.93 15.79
N PRO A 500 12.65 -31.35 15.96
CA PRO A 500 11.42 -31.92 15.39
C PRO A 500 11.40 -32.00 13.86
N LEU A 501 12.23 -31.19 13.18
CA LEU A 501 12.40 -31.20 11.72
C LEU A 501 13.55 -32.11 11.28
N CYS A 502 14.33 -32.65 12.22
CA CYS A 502 15.48 -33.48 11.92
C CYS A 502 15.05 -34.83 11.36
N ARG A 503 15.78 -35.32 10.36
CA ARG A 503 15.56 -36.66 9.81
C ARG A 503 15.95 -37.72 10.86
N PRO A 504 15.12 -38.75 11.11
CA PRO A 504 15.41 -39.76 12.11
C PRO A 504 16.78 -40.42 11.96
N GLU A 505 17.23 -40.67 10.73
CA GLU A 505 18.54 -41.29 10.47
C GLU A 505 19.68 -40.41 10.97
N LYS A 506 19.54 -39.08 10.85
CA LYS A 506 20.55 -38.12 11.30
C LYS A 506 20.58 -38.00 12.80
N MET A 507 19.44 -38.10 13.48
CA MET A 507 19.37 -38.12 14.94
C MET A 507 20.08 -39.34 15.53
N VAL A 508 19.86 -40.52 14.94
CA VAL A 508 20.52 -41.77 15.36
C VAL A 508 22.02 -41.70 15.11
N ASP A 509 22.46 -41.21 13.96
CA ASP A 509 23.88 -41.00 13.64
C ASP A 509 24.58 -40.10 14.67
N THR A 510 23.92 -39.03 15.13
CA THR A 510 24.46 -38.13 16.16
C THR A 510 24.56 -38.81 17.52
N GLN A 511 23.51 -39.55 17.94
CA GLN A 511 23.49 -40.23 19.23
C GLN A 511 24.61 -41.28 19.33
N ILE A 512 24.75 -42.11 18.28
CA ILE A 512 25.79 -43.15 18.20
C ILE A 512 27.20 -42.53 18.33
N LYS A 513 27.43 -41.36 17.74
CA LYS A 513 28.72 -40.68 17.83
C LYS A 513 28.99 -40.06 19.19
N GLU A 514 27.97 -39.51 19.85
CA GLU A 514 28.09 -39.02 21.22
C GLU A 514 28.42 -40.17 22.16
N ASP A 515 27.76 -41.32 22.00
CA ASP A 515 28.06 -42.53 22.75
C ASP A 515 29.50 -42.99 22.49
N ILE A 516 29.94 -43.09 21.23
CA ILE A 516 31.33 -43.46 20.89
C ILE A 516 32.34 -42.48 21.51
N LYS A 517 32.08 -41.16 21.46
CA LYS A 517 32.96 -40.16 22.09
C LYS A 517 33.01 -40.30 23.60
N PHE A 518 31.88 -40.60 24.25
CA PHE A 518 31.81 -40.82 25.68
C PHE A 518 32.56 -42.08 26.11
N TYR A 519 32.49 -43.15 25.33
CA TYR A 519 33.25 -44.39 25.58
C TYR A 519 34.75 -44.31 25.23
N CYS A 520 35.15 -43.34 24.41
CA CYS A 520 36.57 -43.11 24.05
C CYS A 520 37.31 -42.10 24.94
N LEU A 521 36.59 -41.37 25.81
CA LEU A 521 37.13 -40.49 26.86
C LEU A 521 37.23 -41.28 28.17
#